data_AF-A0A8S2X854-F1
#
_entry.id   AF-A0A8S2X854-F1
#
_cell.length_a   1.000
_cell.length_b   1.000
_cell.length_c   1.000
_cell.angle_alpha   90.00
_cell.angle_beta   90.00
_cell.angle_gamma   90.00
#
_symmetry.space_group_name_H-M   'P 1'
#
loop_
_entity.id
_entity.type
_entity.pdbx_description
1 polymer ?
#
loop_
_entity_poly.entity_id
_entity_poly.type
_entity_poly.pdbx_seq_one_letter_code
_entity_poly.pdbx_strand_id
1 'polypeptide(L)' 'KTALVCADTFRAGAFDQLKQNATKARIPFYGSYTESDPLVIAVDGVETFRKDNFELIVVDTSG' A
#
# COMPACT_ATOMS: atom_id res chain seq x y z
N LYS A 1 15.61 2.03 0.02
CA LYS A 1 14.39 2.49 -0.67
C LYS A 1 13.18 1.97 0.08
N THR A 2 12.20 2.84 0.36
CA THR A 2 11.03 2.51 1.19
C THR A 2 9.74 2.66 0.40
N ALA A 3 8.77 1.78 0.62
CA ALA A 3 7.44 1.83 0.01
C ALA A 3 6.33 1.49 1.00
N LEU A 4 5.11 1.91 0.69
CA LEU A 4 3.91 1.66 1.48
C LEU A 4 2.90 0.82 0.66
N VAL A 5 2.20 -0.11 1.30
CA VAL A 5 1.10 -0.88 0.71
C VAL A 5 -0.13 -0.70 1.59
N CYS A 6 -1.23 -0.21 1.02
CA CYS A 6 -2.50 -0.07 1.73
C CYS A 6 -3.35 -1.32 1.50
N ALA A 7 -3.39 -2.22 2.48
CA ALA A 7 -4.24 -3.41 2.49
C ALA A 7 -5.49 -3.24 3.39
N ASP A 8 -5.80 -2.01 3.84
CA ASP A 8 -7.07 -1.68 4.51
C ASP A 8 -8.19 -1.55 3.46
N THR A 9 -8.95 -2.62 3.27
CA THR A 9 -10.13 -2.66 2.38
C THR A 9 -11.45 -2.40 3.09
N PHE A 10 -11.43 -2.15 4.40
CA PHE A 10 -12.63 -2.01 5.22
C PHE A 10 -12.99 -0.55 5.50
N ARG A 11 -11.99 0.27 5.86
CA ARG A 11 -12.24 1.67 6.23
C ARG A 11 -12.38 2.55 4.98
N ALA A 12 -13.50 3.24 4.89
CA ALA A 12 -13.75 4.20 3.82
C ALA A 12 -12.64 5.28 3.77
N GLY A 13 -12.05 5.48 2.59
CA GLY A 13 -10.99 6.46 2.37
C GLY A 13 -9.63 6.08 2.96
N ALA A 14 -9.42 4.84 3.43
CA ALA A 14 -8.12 4.40 3.94
C ALA A 14 -7.01 4.56 2.90
N PHE A 15 -7.26 4.11 1.67
CA PHE A 15 -6.27 4.26 0.60
C PHE A 15 -6.01 5.72 0.24
N ASP A 16 -7.04 6.58 0.20
CA ASP A 16 -6.86 8.01 -0.04
C ASP A 16 -6.03 8.69 1.07
N GLN A 17 -6.26 8.30 2.32
CA GLN A 17 -5.48 8.79 3.45
C GLN A 17 -4.00 8.40 3.31
N LEU A 18 -3.71 7.12 3.06
CA LEU A 18 -2.34 6.65 2.87
C LEU A 18 -1.68 7.32 1.66
N LYS A 19 -2.39 7.44 0.53
CA LYS A 19 -1.94 8.09 -0.70
C LYS A 19 -1.53 9.55 -0.46
N GLN A 20 -2.33 10.32 0.28
CA GLN A 20 -2.00 11.72 0.60
C GLN A 20 -0.72 11.82 1.45
N ASN A 21 -0.60 10.97 2.48
CA ASN A 21 0.58 10.94 3.34
C ASN A 21 1.85 10.52 2.56
N ALA A 22 1.75 9.46 1.77
CA ALA A 22 2.84 8.94 0.95
C ALA A 22 3.31 9.96 -0.10
N THR A 23 2.36 10.62 -0.77
CA THR A 23 2.64 11.69 -1.74
C THR A 23 3.38 12.87 -1.08
N LYS A 24 2.93 13.30 0.10
CA LYS A 24 3.59 14.37 0.87
C LYS A 24 5.02 14.00 1.28
N ALA A 25 5.23 12.74 1.67
CA ALA A 25 6.53 12.21 2.05
C ALA A 25 7.42 11.79 0.85
N ARG A 26 6.89 11.84 -0.38
CA ARG A 26 7.53 11.34 -1.61
C ARG A 26 7.92 9.86 -1.52
N ILE A 27 7.08 9.06 -0.85
CA ILE A 27 7.26 7.61 -0.71
C ILE A 27 6.35 6.92 -1.74
N PRO A 28 6.88 6.01 -2.56
CA PRO A 28 6.07 5.16 -3.44
C PRO A 28 5.04 4.35 -2.66
N PHE A 29 3.85 4.20 -3.21
CA PHE A 29 2.74 3.50 -2.55
C PHE A 29 1.97 2.61 -3.52
N TYR A 30 1.38 1.54 -2.99
CA TYR A 30 0.50 0.60 -3.69
C TYR A 30 -0.81 0.45 -2.93
N GLY A 31 -1.92 0.26 -3.64
CA GLY A 31 -3.24 0.01 -3.09
C GLY A 31 -4.28 -0.01 -4.20
N SER A 32 -5.52 -0.36 -3.86
CA SER A 32 -6.61 -0.50 -4.83
C SER A 32 -7.89 0.17 -4.35
N TYR A 33 -8.63 0.77 -5.29
CA TYR A 33 -9.96 1.30 -5.04
C TYR A 33 -11.08 0.28 -5.32
N THR A 34 -10.75 -0.82 -5.98
CA THR A 34 -11.72 -1.81 -6.49
C THR A 34 -11.49 -3.20 -5.94
N GLU A 35 -10.27 -3.54 -5.57
CA GLU A 35 -9.97 -4.81 -4.93
C GLU A 35 -10.43 -4.76 -3.47
N SER A 36 -11.13 -5.80 -3.07
CA SER A 36 -11.73 -5.94 -1.73
C SER A 36 -11.00 -6.95 -0.87
N ASP A 37 -10.23 -7.86 -1.48
CA ASP A 37 -9.41 -8.84 -0.77
C ASP A 37 -8.07 -8.19 -0.32
N PRO A 38 -7.85 -8.00 1.00
CA PRO A 38 -6.62 -7.41 1.50
C PRO A 38 -5.38 -8.29 1.24
N LEU A 39 -5.54 -9.62 1.12
CA LEU A 39 -4.45 -10.54 0.84
C LEU A 39 -3.89 -10.31 -0.56
N VAL A 40 -4.77 -10.14 -1.54
CA VAL A 40 -4.39 -9.86 -2.93
C VAL A 40 -3.60 -8.55 -3.00
N ILE A 41 -4.10 -7.48 -2.38
CA ILE A 41 -3.44 -6.17 -2.40
C ILE A 41 -2.06 -6.23 -1.71
N ALA A 42 -1.97 -6.92 -0.58
CA ALA A 42 -0.72 -7.04 0.16
C ALA A 42 0.34 -7.81 -0.64
N VAL A 43 -0.04 -8.97 -1.21
CA VAL A 43 0.88 -9.81 -1.98
C VAL A 43 1.35 -9.09 -3.24
N ASP A 44 0.43 -8.55 -4.04
CA ASP A 44 0.77 -7.85 -5.28
C ASP A 44 1.64 -6.62 -5.02
N GLY A 45 1.30 -5.82 -4.01
CA GLY A 45 2.08 -4.64 -3.63
C GLY A 45 3.50 -4.99 -3.19
N VAL A 46 3.66 -6.02 -2.35
CA VAL A 46 4.98 -6.50 -1.92
C VAL A 46 5.78 -7.06 -3.11
N GLU A 47 5.15 -7.84 -3.99
CA GLU A 47 5.83 -8.37 -5.18
C GLU A 47 6.32 -7.26 -6.11
N THR A 48 5.49 -6.25 -6.38
CA THR A 48 5.86 -5.09 -7.21
C THR A 48 7.10 -4.40 -6.65
N PHE A 49 7.08 -4.03 -5.37
CA PHE A 49 8.21 -3.32 -4.77
C PHE A 49 9.45 -4.20 -4.58
N ARG A 50 9.27 -5.51 -4.39
CA ARG A 50 10.40 -6.45 -4.38
C ARG A 50 11.08 -6.55 -5.74
N LYS A 51 10.30 -6.62 -6.84
CA LYS A 51 10.83 -6.60 -8.22
C LYS A 51 11.61 -5.31 -8.51
N ASP A 52 11.18 -4.20 -7.91
CA ASP A 52 11.85 -2.89 -8.04
C ASP A 52 13.00 -2.66 -7.04
N ASN A 53 13.41 -3.70 -6.29
CA ASN A 53 14.50 -3.68 -5.31
C ASN A 53 14.31 -2.65 -4.18
N PHE A 54 13.10 -2.57 -3.62
CA PHE A 54 12.85 -1.85 -2.37
C PHE A 54 13.34 -2.66 -1.16
N GLU A 55 13.89 -1.97 -0.16
CA GLU A 55 14.54 -2.57 1.01
C GLU A 55 13.59 -2.64 2.21
N LEU A 56 12.65 -1.71 2.29
CA LEU A 56 11.63 -1.65 3.34
C LEU A 56 10.25 -1.47 2.70
N ILE A 57 9.34 -2.39 2.98
CA ILE A 57 7.96 -2.35 2.52
C ILE A 57 7.08 -2.41 3.76
N VAL A 58 6.28 -1.37 3.99
CA VAL A 58 5.34 -1.31 5.12
C VAL A 58 3.95 -1.60 4.60
N VAL A 59 3.29 -2.61 5.18
CA VAL A 59 1.90 -2.95 4.86
C VAL A 59 1.00 -2.37 5.94
N ASP A 60 0.10 -1.49 5.55
CA ASP A 60 -0.93 -0.88 6.39
C ASP A 60 -2.22 -1.70 6.27
N THR A 61 -2.67 -2.27 7.38
CA THR A 61 -3.87 -3.11 7.45
C THR A 61 -4.99 -2.38 8.17
N SER A 62 -6.23 -2.85 8.01
CA SER A 62 -7.31 -2.44 8.90
C SER A 62 -7.02 -2.82 10.36
N GLY A 63 -7.67 -2.13 11.30
CA GLY A 63 -7.65 -2.47 12.73
C GLY A 63 -8.47 -3.71 13.08
#